data_AF-S8FD71-F1
#
_entry.id   AF-S8FD71-F1
#
_cell.length_a   1.000
_cell.length_b   1.000
_cell.length_c   1.000
_cell.angle_alpha   90.00
_cell.angle_beta   90.00
_cell.angle_gamma   90.00
#
_symmetry.space_group_name_H-M   'P 1'
#
loop_
_entity.id
_entity.type
_entity.pdbx_description
1 polymer ?
#
loop_
_entity_poly.entity_id
_entity_poly.type
_entity_poly.pdbx_seq_one_letter_code
_entity_poly.pdbx_strand_id
1 'polypeptide(L)'
;EIKSLFPGAEDERKYAVADVKALVARRAASSIATITELSSYYREFFTMTSYLIKNKRLSESEQSRLFVEGIRDPLWDQVQLRLQIKYAAHYPDDPYPMNDVYEAAKFVLHGT
;
A
#
# COMPACT_ATOMS: atom_id res chain seq x y z
N GLU A 1 -31.55 -16.55 -21.67
CA GLU A 1 -31.67 -15.07 -21.67
C GLU A 1 -30.31 -14.46 -22.02
N ILE A 2 -30.32 -13.56 -22.99
CA ILE A 2 -29.15 -12.94 -23.60
C ILE A 2 -28.92 -11.59 -22.90
N LYS A 3 -27.73 -11.35 -22.37
CA LYS A 3 -27.21 -9.99 -22.11
C LYS A 3 -25.91 -9.80 -22.88
N SER A 4 -26.06 -9.43 -24.15
CA SER A 4 -25.00 -8.80 -24.94
C SER A 4 -25.17 -7.29 -24.82
N LEU A 5 -24.25 -6.62 -24.14
CA LEU A 5 -23.84 -5.21 -24.28
C LEU A 5 -22.45 -5.19 -23.58
N PHE A 6 -21.29 -5.16 -24.23
CA PHE A 6 -20.80 -4.13 -25.15
C PHE A 6 -19.72 -4.69 -26.09
N PRO A 7 -19.83 -4.50 -27.41
CA PRO A 7 -18.76 -4.74 -28.38
C PRO A 7 -18.09 -3.41 -28.78
N GLY A 8 -16.85 -3.18 -28.31
CA GLY A 8 -15.92 -2.15 -28.79
C GLY A 8 -15.79 -0.88 -27.93
N ALA A 9 -14.53 -0.42 -27.76
CA ALA A 9 -14.05 0.81 -27.11
C ALA A 9 -14.08 0.81 -25.56
N GLU A 10 -12.97 0.78 -24.82
CA GLU A 10 -11.68 1.45 -25.00
C GLU A 10 -10.54 0.46 -24.60
N ASP A 11 -9.51 0.28 -25.42
CA ASP A 11 -8.17 0.12 -24.82
C ASP A 11 -7.99 1.33 -23.88
N GLU A 12 -7.61 1.24 -22.57
CA GLU A 12 -6.78 2.29 -21.89
C GLU A 12 -6.60 2.34 -20.34
N ARG A 13 -7.20 1.51 -19.46
CA ARG A 13 -6.87 1.60 -17.99
C ARG A 13 -6.64 0.26 -17.29
N LYS A 14 -5.37 -0.12 -17.11
CA LYS A 14 -4.93 -1.36 -16.41
C LYS A 14 -5.32 -1.40 -14.93
N TYR A 15 -5.28 -0.25 -14.25
CA TYR A 15 -5.69 -0.10 -12.85
C TYR A 15 -6.41 1.23 -12.63
N ALA A 16 -7.26 1.29 -11.61
CA ALA A 16 -7.91 2.47 -11.07
C ALA A 16 -7.56 2.66 -9.58
N VAL A 17 -7.74 3.89 -9.07
CA VAL A 17 -7.55 4.19 -7.64
C VAL A 17 -8.50 3.37 -6.76
N ALA A 18 -9.69 3.03 -7.27
CA ALA A 18 -10.64 2.16 -6.57
C ALA A 18 -10.08 0.74 -6.34
N ASP A 19 -9.32 0.20 -7.29
CA ASP A 19 -8.70 -1.12 -7.15
C ASP A 19 -7.64 -1.10 -6.02
N VAL A 20 -6.86 -0.03 -5.94
CA VAL A 20 -5.88 0.17 -4.85
C VAL A 20 -6.58 0.24 -3.50
N LYS A 21 -7.67 1.01 -3.39
CA LYS A 21 -8.46 1.11 -2.16
C LYS A 21 -9.08 -0.24 -1.76
N ALA A 22 -9.54 -1.03 -2.73
CA ALA A 22 -10.06 -2.37 -2.48
C ALA A 22 -8.96 -3.31 -1.96
N LEU A 23 -7.76 -3.25 -2.53
CA LEU A 23 -6.58 -3.99 -2.03
C LEU A 23 -6.24 -3.59 -0.59
N VAL A 24 -6.19 -2.29 -0.30
CA VAL A 24 -5.91 -1.73 1.03
C VAL A 24 -6.96 -2.21 2.03
N ALA A 25 -8.25 -2.09 1.72
CA ALA A 25 -9.32 -2.53 2.59
C ALA A 25 -9.27 -4.04 2.88
N ARG A 26 -9.00 -4.86 1.85
CA ARG A 26 -8.82 -6.31 2.01
C ARG A 26 -7.65 -6.65 2.93
N ARG A 27 -6.54 -5.91 2.84
CA ARG A 27 -5.38 -6.10 3.71
C ARG A 27 -5.60 -5.57 5.12
N ALA A 28 -6.28 -4.44 5.27
CA ALA A 28 -6.68 -3.94 6.58
C ALA A 28 -7.65 -4.89 7.31
N ALA A 29 -8.43 -5.70 6.57
CA ALA A 29 -9.31 -6.71 7.17
C ALA A 29 -8.57 -7.94 7.71
N SER A 30 -7.28 -8.12 7.44
CA SER A 30 -6.50 -9.28 7.89
C SER A 30 -5.09 -8.85 8.31
N SER A 31 -4.77 -8.99 9.61
CA SER A 31 -3.46 -8.60 10.14
C SER A 31 -2.34 -9.28 9.37
N ILE A 32 -1.33 -8.49 8.97
CA ILE A 32 -0.11 -8.99 8.36
C ILE A 32 0.77 -9.55 9.48
N ALA A 33 0.93 -10.88 9.52
CA ALA A 33 1.67 -11.57 10.57
C ALA A 33 3.03 -12.11 10.08
N THR A 34 3.24 -12.16 8.76
CA THR A 34 4.46 -12.75 8.18
C THR A 34 5.11 -11.86 7.13
N ILE A 35 6.44 -12.01 6.96
CA ILE A 35 7.19 -11.35 5.89
C ILE A 35 6.61 -11.71 4.51
N THR A 36 6.10 -12.92 4.33
CA THR A 36 5.49 -13.38 3.07
C THR A 36 4.23 -12.57 2.74
N GLU A 37 3.34 -12.36 3.72
CA GLU A 37 2.14 -11.54 3.55
C GLU A 37 2.49 -10.08 3.28
N LEU A 38 3.44 -9.51 4.03
CA LEU A 38 3.93 -8.16 3.83
C LEU A 38 4.50 -7.99 2.41
N SER A 39 5.37 -8.91 1.99
CA SER A 39 6.01 -8.87 0.67
C SER A 39 5.00 -9.04 -0.46
N SER A 40 3.97 -9.87 -0.26
CA SER A 40 2.88 -10.02 -1.23
C SER A 40 2.08 -8.73 -1.35
N TYR A 41 1.72 -8.11 -0.21
CA TYR A 41 0.99 -6.84 -0.21
C TYR A 41 1.81 -5.74 -0.89
N TYR A 42 3.08 -5.58 -0.51
CA TYR A 42 3.98 -4.59 -1.09
C TYR A 42 4.07 -4.70 -2.62
N ARG A 43 4.31 -5.90 -3.16
CA ARG A 43 4.44 -6.11 -4.61
C ARG A 43 3.15 -5.79 -5.37
N GLU A 44 2.01 -6.27 -4.87
CA GLU A 44 0.70 -6.03 -5.49
C GLU A 44 0.37 -4.54 -5.48
N PHE A 45 0.50 -3.90 -4.32
CA PHE A 45 0.26 -2.47 -4.13
C PHE A 45 1.18 -1.62 -5.01
N PHE A 46 2.49 -1.86 -4.96
CA PHE A 46 3.49 -1.12 -5.73
C PHE A 46 3.26 -1.23 -7.24
N THR A 47 2.86 -2.41 -7.73
CA THR A 47 2.57 -2.61 -9.15
C THR A 47 1.40 -1.73 -9.61
N MET A 48 0.33 -1.67 -8.81
CA MET A 48 -0.86 -0.88 -9.13
C MET A 48 -0.58 0.61 -9.04
N THR A 49 0.06 1.06 -7.96
CA THR A 49 0.32 2.48 -7.71
C THR A 49 1.39 3.02 -8.66
N SER A 50 2.42 2.25 -9.00
CA SER A 50 3.43 2.68 -9.99
C SER A 50 2.82 2.94 -11.36
N TYR A 51 1.86 2.11 -11.78
CA TYR A 51 1.09 2.36 -13.00
C TYR A 51 0.27 3.65 -12.88
N LEU A 52 -0.41 3.88 -11.77
CA LEU A 52 -1.23 5.08 -11.57
C LEU A 52 -0.38 6.36 -11.50
N ILE A 53 0.78 6.32 -10.84
CA ILE A 53 1.74 7.43 -10.74
C ILE A 53 2.30 7.77 -12.11
N LYS A 54 2.74 6.77 -12.89
CA LYS A 54 3.20 6.96 -14.28
C LYS A 54 2.17 7.67 -15.14
N ASN A 55 0.89 7.42 -14.89
CA ASN A 55 -0.24 8.04 -15.60
C ASN A 55 -0.78 9.31 -14.93
N LYS A 56 -0.09 9.87 -13.92
CA LYS A 56 -0.48 11.08 -13.17
C LYS A 56 -1.86 10.99 -12.49
N ARG A 57 -2.26 9.79 -12.09
CA ARG A 57 -3.55 9.50 -11.43
C ARG A 57 -3.45 9.24 -9.93
N LEU A 58 -2.22 9.22 -9.41
CA LEU A 58 -1.89 9.07 -8.01
C LEU A 58 -0.53 9.74 -7.79
N SER A 59 -0.34 10.44 -6.68
CA SER A 59 0.96 10.98 -6.28
C SER A 59 1.74 10.00 -5.38
N GLU A 60 3.06 10.19 -5.26
CA GLU A 60 3.90 9.40 -4.34
C GLU A 60 3.51 9.60 -2.86
N SER A 61 3.04 10.79 -2.50
CA SER A 61 2.52 11.08 -1.16
C SER A 61 1.23 10.31 -0.89
N GLU A 62 0.29 10.28 -1.84
CA GLU A 62 -0.94 9.48 -1.72
C GLU A 62 -0.64 7.98 -1.71
N GLN A 63 0.32 7.51 -2.51
CA GLN A 63 0.79 6.12 -2.47
C GLN A 63 1.27 5.74 -1.06
N SER A 64 2.08 6.60 -0.43
CA SER A 64 2.62 6.34 0.90
C SER A 64 1.52 6.32 1.96
N ARG A 65 0.57 7.26 1.92
CA ARG A 65 -0.59 7.29 2.83
C ARG A 65 -1.46 6.03 2.68
N LEU A 66 -1.81 5.66 1.44
CA LEU A 66 -2.63 4.47 1.16
C LEU A 66 -1.95 3.17 1.58
N PHE A 67 -0.62 3.08 1.51
CA PHE A 67 0.11 1.89 1.92
C PHE A 67 0.01 1.66 3.43
N VAL A 68 0.15 2.74 4.21
CA VAL A 68 0.03 2.70 5.68
C VAL A 68 -1.37 2.25 6.10
N GLU A 69 -2.43 2.70 5.40
CA GLU A 69 -3.81 2.29 5.70
C GLU A 69 -4.04 0.77 5.61
N GLY A 70 -3.22 0.04 4.84
CA GLY A 70 -3.31 -1.42 4.72
C GLY A 70 -2.59 -2.19 5.82
N ILE A 71 -1.83 -1.50 6.69
CA ILE A 71 -1.10 -2.07 7.83
C ILE A 71 -1.87 -1.73 9.10
N ARG A 72 -2.35 -2.75 9.81
CA ARG A 72 -3.17 -2.59 11.02
C ARG A 72 -2.42 -3.03 12.27
N ASP A 73 -2.95 -2.64 13.42
CA ASP A 73 -2.43 -3.04 14.72
C ASP A 73 -2.49 -4.57 14.91
N PRO A 74 -1.54 -5.17 15.65
CA PRO A 74 -0.46 -4.50 16.41
C PRO A 74 0.80 -4.18 15.58
N LEU A 75 0.84 -4.54 14.29
CA LEU A 75 2.04 -4.33 13.46
C LEU A 75 2.33 -2.84 13.25
N TRP A 76 1.30 -2.02 13.03
CA TRP A 76 1.48 -0.60 12.77
C TRP A 76 2.13 0.15 13.94
N ASP A 77 1.70 -0.09 15.18
CA ASP A 77 2.32 0.49 16.38
C ASP A 77 3.84 0.25 16.45
N GLN A 78 4.26 -0.99 16.16
CA GLN A 78 5.68 -1.37 16.20
C GLN A 78 6.47 -0.75 15.05
N VAL A 79 5.86 -0.66 13.86
CA VAL A 79 6.43 0.02 12.70
C VAL A 79 6.61 1.51 12.97
N GLN A 80 5.60 2.16 13.54
CA GLN A 80 5.65 3.58 13.87
C GLN A 80 6.76 3.87 14.89
N LEU A 81 6.88 3.05 15.95
CA LEU A 81 7.97 3.17 16.92
C LEU A 81 9.34 3.03 16.24
N ARG A 82 9.50 2.03 15.36
CA ARG A 82 10.76 1.83 14.63
C ARG A 82 11.10 3.01 13.73
N LEU A 83 10.12 3.58 13.03
CA LEU A 83 10.29 4.74 12.16
C LEU A 83 10.66 6.00 12.95
N GLN A 84 10.03 6.25 14.10
CA GLN A 84 10.37 7.37 14.99
C GLN A 84 11.81 7.28 15.51
N ILE A 85 12.28 6.08 15.88
CA ILE A 85 13.67 5.87 16.30
C ILE A 85 14.65 6.12 15.14
N LYS A 86 14.31 5.67 13.93
CA LYS A 86 15.17 5.80 12.75
C LYS A 86 15.24 7.23 12.21
N TYR A 87 14.12 7.95 12.28
CA TYR A 87 13.93 9.28 11.71
C TYR A 87 13.51 10.30 12.78
N ALA A 88 14.41 10.57 13.73
CA ALA A 88 14.12 11.45 14.87
C ALA A 88 13.77 12.91 14.50
N ALA A 89 14.17 13.37 13.31
CA ALA A 89 13.86 14.70 12.79
C ALA A 89 12.62 14.73 11.87
N HIS A 90 11.85 13.64 11.80
CA HIS A 90 10.65 13.55 10.96
C HIS A 90 9.49 14.33 11.56
N TYR A 91 8.79 15.13 10.75
CA TYR A 91 7.63 15.89 11.21
C TYR A 91 6.39 14.99 11.33
N PRO A 92 5.55 15.16 12.37
CA PRO A 92 4.36 14.31 12.58
C PRO A 92 3.36 14.32 11.41
N ASP A 93 3.26 15.44 10.69
CA ASP A 93 2.29 15.61 9.61
C ASP A 93 2.78 15.08 8.25
N ASP A 94 4.07 14.78 8.12
CA ASP A 94 4.64 14.25 6.91
C ASP A 94 4.44 12.72 6.86
N PRO A 95 3.91 12.16 5.76
CA PRO A 95 3.85 10.72 5.61
C PRO A 95 5.26 10.15 5.47
N TYR A 96 5.55 9.05 6.14
CA TYR A 96 6.76 8.28 5.87
C TYR A 96 6.73 7.74 4.43
N PRO A 97 7.85 7.78 3.69
CA PRO A 97 7.92 7.15 2.38
C PRO A 97 7.54 5.67 2.45
N MET A 98 6.75 5.20 1.47
CA MET A 98 6.27 3.81 1.41
C MET A 98 7.39 2.77 1.62
N ASN A 99 8.57 2.99 1.02
CA ASN A 99 9.70 2.07 1.13
C ASN A 99 10.28 2.01 2.55
N ASP A 100 10.29 3.13 3.27
CA ASP A 100 10.73 3.17 4.66
C ASP A 100 9.78 2.42 5.58
N VAL A 101 8.47 2.57 5.34
CA VAL A 101 7.43 1.81 6.04
C VAL A 101 7.59 0.31 5.78
N TYR A 102 7.83 -0.09 4.53
CA TYR A 102 8.06 -1.49 4.16
C TYR A 102 9.29 -2.09 4.87
N GLU A 103 10.43 -1.41 4.85
CA GLU A 103 11.64 -1.90 5.51
C GLU A 103 11.49 -1.94 7.04
N ALA A 104 10.79 -0.99 7.64
CA ALA A 104 10.46 -1.01 9.07
C ALA A 104 9.54 -2.20 9.43
N ALA A 105 8.50 -2.45 8.64
CA ALA A 105 7.59 -3.59 8.83
C ALA A 105 8.32 -4.92 8.67
N LYS A 106 9.20 -5.04 7.68
CA LYS A 106 10.03 -6.22 7.48
C LYS A 106 10.98 -6.48 8.65
N PHE A 107 11.57 -5.42 9.22
CA PHE A 107 12.41 -5.52 10.41
C PHE A 107 11.62 -6.03 11.62
N VAL A 108 10.42 -5.46 11.86
CA VAL A 108 9.54 -5.89 12.95
C VAL A 108 9.18 -7.37 12.82
N LEU A 109 8.75 -7.82 11.63
CA LEU A 109 8.36 -9.21 11.37
C LEU A 109 9.52 -10.20 11.32
N HIS A 110 10.77 -9.72 11.27
CA HIS A 110 11.95 -10.58 11.38
C HIS A 110 12.37 -10.80 12.84
N GLY A 111 11.98 -9.89 13.74
CA GLY A 111 12.27 -9.98 15.17
C GLY A 111 11.23 -10.76 15.99
N THR A 112 10.23 -11.34 15.32
CA THR A 112 9.21 -12.27 15.88
C THR A 112 9.51 -13.70 15.47
#